data_AF-A0A2E3RC71-F1
#
_entry.id   AF-A0A2E3RC71-F1
#
_cell.length_a   1.000
_cell.length_b   1.000
_cell.length_c   1.000
_cell.angle_alpha   90.00
_cell.angle_beta   90.00
_cell.angle_gamma   90.00
#
_symmetry.space_group_name_H-M   'P 1'
#
loop_
_entity.id
_entity.type
_entity.pdbx_description
1 polymer ?
#
loop_
_entity_poly.entity_id
_entity_poly.type
_entity_poly.pdbx_seq_one_letter_code
_entity_poly.pdbx_strand_id
1 'polypeptide(L)' 'MVKLTVRDRESIQEAVRRFRKLVERSGIKKEMRRREYYEKPSEVKRRAKIRAERRNRRSRLLGEI' A
#
# COMPACT_ATOMS: atom_id res chain seq x y z
N MET A 1 5.90 -9.94 -1.47
CA MET A 1 6.56 -10.22 -2.76
C MET A 1 5.51 -10.06 -3.86
N VAL A 2 5.77 -9.26 -4.89
CA VAL A 2 4.80 -9.02 -5.97
C VAL A 2 5.12 -9.97 -7.12
N LYS A 3 4.18 -10.84 -7.48
CA LYS A 3 4.27 -11.73 -8.63
C LYS A 3 3.19 -11.34 -9.65
N LEU A 4 3.57 -11.22 -10.91
CA LEU A 4 2.66 -10.99 -12.03
C LEU A 4 2.81 -12.13 -13.03
N THR A 5 1.71 -12.77 -13.39
CA THR A 5 1.65 -13.67 -14.55
C THR A 5 1.22 -12.86 -15.78
N VAL A 6 2.00 -13.00 -16.86
CA VAL A 6 1.66 -12.42 -18.17
C VAL A 6 0.53 -13.25 -18.76
N ARG A 7 -0.43 -12.59 -19.39
CA ARG A 7 -1.56 -13.24 -20.06
C ARG A 7 -1.27 -13.33 -21.56
N ASP A 8 -1.80 -14.35 -22.23
CA ASP A 8 -1.46 -14.66 -23.64
C ASP A 8 -1.88 -13.60 -24.67
N ARG A 9 -2.71 -12.61 -24.29
CA ARG A 9 -3.17 -11.52 -25.16
C ARG A 9 -2.76 -10.12 -24.69
N GLU A 10 -1.78 -10.01 -23.80
CA GLU A 10 -1.31 -8.69 -23.34
C GLU A 10 -0.05 -8.23 -24.06
N SER A 11 0.01 -6.93 -24.36
CA SER A 11 1.26 -6.29 -24.78
C SER A 11 2.21 -6.17 -23.59
N ILE A 12 3.52 -6.23 -23.86
CA ILE A 12 4.58 -6.03 -22.85
C ILE A 12 4.36 -4.74 -22.07
N GLN A 13 3.92 -3.67 -22.73
CA GLN A 13 3.68 -2.38 -22.07
C GLN A 13 2.52 -2.42 -21.07
N GLU A 14 1.48 -3.21 -21.35
CA GLU A 14 0.33 -3.38 -20.45
C GLU A 14 0.71 -4.20 -19.23
N ALA A 15 1.49 -5.27 -19.41
CA ALA A 15 2.03 -6.07 -18.33
C ALA A 15 2.90 -5.21 -17.38
N VAL A 16 3.75 -4.33 -17.92
CA VAL A 16 4.55 -3.38 -17.12
C VAL A 16 3.68 -2.40 -16.35
N ARG A 17 2.62 -1.85 -16.97
CA ARG A 17 1.67 -0.97 -16.27
C ARG A 17 0.95 -1.70 -15.12
N ARG A 18 0.52 -2.95 -15.32
CA ARG A 18 -0.10 -3.77 -14.26
C ARG A 18 0.90 -4.07 -13.15
N PHE A 19 2.14 -4.43 -13.48
CA PHE A 19 3.20 -4.66 -12.51
C PHE A 19 3.44 -3.41 -11.66
N ARG A 20 3.56 -2.24 -12.29
CA ARG A 20 3.74 -0.96 -11.56
C ARG A 20 2.59 -0.69 -10.59
N LYS A 21 1.33 -0.88 -11.04
CA LYS A 21 0.16 -0.74 -10.17
C LYS A 21 0.17 -1.74 -9.01
N LEU A 22 0.58 -2.99 -9.25
CA LEU A 22 0.70 -4.01 -8.20
C LEU A 22 1.79 -3.64 -7.18
N VAL A 23 2.94 -3.15 -7.63
CA VAL A 23 4.02 -2.68 -6.75
C VAL A 23 3.55 -1.49 -5.91
N GLU A 24 2.88 -0.52 -6.51
CA GLU A 24 2.32 0.63 -5.78
C GLU A 24 1.26 0.19 -4.76
N ARG A 25 0.35 -0.72 -5.14
CA ARG A 25 -0.69 -1.26 -4.25
C ARG A 25 -0.12 -2.11 -3.11
N SER A 26 0.96 -2.86 -3.37
CA SER A 26 1.62 -3.70 -2.36
C SER A 26 2.23 -2.87 -1.23
N GLY A 27 2.45 -1.56 -1.44
CA GLY A 27 2.97 -0.67 -0.42
C GLY A 27 4.44 -0.94 -0.06
N ILE A 28 5.17 -1.74 -0.84
CA ILE A 28 6.58 -2.11 -0.58
C ILE A 28 7.45 -0.87 -0.33
N LYS A 29 7.30 0.19 -1.15
CA LYS A 29 8.05 1.44 -0.97
C LYS A 29 7.78 2.11 0.39
N LYS A 30 6.55 1.99 0.90
CA LYS A 30 6.17 2.56 2.20
C LYS A 30 6.72 1.72 3.35
N GLU A 31 6.78 0.41 3.17
CA GLU A 31 7.37 -0.51 4.15
C GLU A 31 8.89 -0.37 4.20
N MET A 32 9.57 -0.19 3.06
CA MET A 32 11.01 0.11 3.01
C MET A 32 11.33 1.34 3.85
N ARG A 33 10.67 2.48 3.60
CA ARG A 33 10.85 3.71 4.39
C ARG A 33 10.56 3.56 5.88
N ARG A 34 9.70 2.61 6.25
CA ARG A 34 9.36 2.33 7.65
C ARG A 34 10.46 1.55 8.36
N ARG A 35 11.23 0.75 7.61
CA ARG A 35 12.30 -0.12 8.11
C ARG A 35 13.69 0.50 7.99
N GLU A 36 13.81 1.66 7.35
CA GLU A 36 15.08 2.40 7.21
C GLU A 36 15.72 2.76 8.56
N TYR A 37 14.92 2.91 9.62
CA TYR A 37 15.40 3.20 10.96
C TYR A 37 14.64 2.36 12.00
N TYR A 38 15.30 2.14 13.14
CA TYR A 38 14.63 1.55 14.30
C TYR A 38 13.59 2.51 14.85
N GLU A 39 12.38 1.99 15.07
CA GLU A 39 11.30 2.74 15.68
C GLU A 39 10.84 2.01 16.93
N LYS A 40 10.77 2.73 18.04
CA LYS A 40 10.35 2.18 19.33
C LYS A 40 8.94 1.55 19.20
N PRO A 41 8.68 0.41 19.87
CA PRO A 41 7.37 -0.26 19.80
C PRO A 41 6.18 0.64 20.16
N SER A 42 6.37 1.60 21.06
CA SER A 42 5.37 2.61 21.43
C SER A 42 4.98 3.52 20.25
N GLU A 43 5.96 3.99 19.49
CA GLU A 43 5.76 4.83 18.30
C GLU A 43 5.07 4.05 17.18
N VAL A 44 5.45 2.78 17.00
CA VAL A 44 4.79 1.87 16.07
C VAL A 44 3.30 1.74 16.39
N LYS A 45 2.95 1.51 17.66
CA LYS A 45 1.56 1.43 18.15
C LYS A 45 0.82 2.75 17.97
N ARG A 46 1.43 3.88 18.36
CA ARG A 46 0.86 5.23 18.22
C ARG A 46 0.49 5.54 16.78
N ARG A 47 1.42 5.30 15.85
CA ARG A 47 1.20 5.51 14.41
C ARG A 47 0.15 4.56 13.83
N ALA A 48 0.06 3.32 14.32
CA ALA A 48 -0.99 2.39 13.89
C ALA A 48 -2.38 2.89 14.29
N LYS A 49 -2.55 3.39 15.53
CA LYS A 49 -3.79 3.99 16.03
C LYS A 49 -4.23 5.17 15.17
N ILE A 50 -3.34 6.15 14.95
CA ILE A 50 -3.63 7.34 14.11
C ILE A 50 -4.05 6.94 12.69
N ARG A 51 -3.39 5.93 12.09
CA ARG A 51 -3.78 5.44 10.75
C ARG A 51 -5.15 4.80 10.74
N ALA A 52 -5.52 4.05 11.79
CA ALA A 52 -6.84 3.44 11.90
C ALA A 52 -7.93 4.50 12.03
N GLU A 53 -7.73 5.50 12.89
CA GLU A 53 -8.63 6.65 13.05
C GLU A 53 -8.83 7.40 11.74
N ARG A 54 -7.74 7.70 11.02
CA ARG A 54 -7.81 8.35 9.70
C ARG A 54 -8.59 7.52 8.67
N ARG A 55 -8.41 6.19 8.66
CA ARG A 55 -9.18 5.29 7.77
C ARG A 55 -10.67 5.30 8.13
N ASN A 56 -10.99 5.20 9.42
CA ASN A 56 -12.38 5.21 9.90
C ASN A 56 -13.06 6.54 9.57
N ARG A 57 -12.38 7.67 9.81
CA ARG A 57 -12.89 9.01 9.44
C ARG A 57 -13.17 9.09 7.95
N ARG A 58 -12.23 8.65 7.11
CA ARG A 58 -12.42 8.64 5.65
C ARG A 58 -13.59 7.75 5.22
N SER A 59 -13.76 6.59 5.85
CA SER A 59 -14.88 5.68 5.55
C SER A 59 -16.24 6.29 5.91
N ARG A 60 -16.34 7.01 7.03
CA ARG A 60 -17.58 7.70 7.43
C ARG A 60 -17.95 8.80 6.44
N LEU A 61 -17.00 9.68 6.13
CA LEU A 61 -17.22 10.78 5.17
C LEU A 61 -17.62 10.31 3.77
N LEU A 62 -17.19 9.12 3.35
CA LEU A 62 -17.56 8.54 2.05
C LEU A 62 -18.89 7.77 2.08
N GLY A 63 -19.38 7.38 3.26
CA GLY A 63 -20.66 6.69 3.43
C GLY A 63 -21.82 7.62 3.81
N GLU A 64 -21.54 8.89 4.08
CA GLU A 64 -22.52 9.96 4.30
C GLU A 64 -22.87 10.72 2.99
N ILE A 65 -22.43 10.20 1.83
CA ILE A 65 -22.75 10.68 0.47
C ILE A 65 -23.66 9.66 -0.21
#